data_AF-A0A3P9JFG0-F1
#
_entry.id   AF-A0A3P9JFG0-F1
#
_cell.length_a   1.000
_cell.length_b   1.000
_cell.length_c   1.000
_cell.angle_alpha   90.00
_cell.angle_beta   90.00
_cell.angle_gamma   90.00
#
_symmetry.space_group_name_H-M   'P 1'
#
loop_
_entity.id
_entity.type
_entity.pdbx_description
1 polymer ?
#
loop_
_entity_poly.entity_id
_entity_poly.type
_entity_poly.pdbx_seq_one_letter_code
_entity_poly.pdbx_strand_id
1 'polypeptide(L)' 'MSFRDLRNFIETLTALGYPRRISTENFRTPNFPLVAEILIWLVKRYA' A
#
# COMPACT_ATOMS: atom_id res chain seq x y z
N MET A 1 1.53 -4.34 -12.26
CA MET A 1 0.22 -3.88 -11.78
C MET A 1 -0.29 -2.83 -12.74
N SER A 2 -1.56 -2.90 -13.15
CA SER A 2 -2.14 -1.81 -13.92
C SER A 2 -2.32 -0.57 -13.02
N PHE A 3 -2.48 0.61 -13.63
CA PHE A 3 -2.80 1.84 -12.89
C PHE A 3 -4.10 1.69 -12.08
N ARG A 4 -5.07 0.93 -12.60
CA ARG A 4 -6.33 0.62 -11.90
C ARG A 4 -6.09 -0.22 -10.65
N ASP A 5 -5.23 -1.23 -10.73
CA ASP A 5 -4.89 -2.08 -9.58
C ASP A 5 -4.20 -1.27 -8.47
N LEU A 6 -3.27 -0.39 -8.83
CA LEU A 6 -2.58 0.48 -7.87
C LEU A 6 -3.53 1.43 -7.16
N ARG A 7 -4.47 2.02 -7.90
CA ARG A 7 -5.48 2.90 -7.31
C ARG A 7 -6.38 2.14 -6.33
N ASN A 8 -6.90 0.98 -6.74
CA ASN A 8 -7.73 0.13 -5.89
C ASN A 8 -6.99 -0.31 -4.62
N PHE A 9 -5.70 -0.63 -4.74
CA PHE A 9 -4.86 -1.00 -3.62
C PHE A 9 -4.70 0.16 -2.61
N ILE A 10 -4.41 1.38 -3.08
CA ILE A 10 -4.28 2.56 -2.22
C ILE A 10 -5.59 2.93 -1.54
N GLU A 11 -6.71 2.87 -2.28
CA GLU A 11 -8.05 3.11 -1.74
C GLU A 11 -8.38 2.10 -0.63
N THR A 12 -8.04 0.82 -0.84
CA THR A 12 -8.21 -0.23 0.17
C THR A 12 -7.37 0.04 1.41
N LEU A 13 -6.07 0.35 1.26
CA LEU A 13 -5.20 0.67 2.40
C LEU A 13 -5.70 1.89 3.19
N THR A 14 -6.24 2.88 2.49
CA THR A 14 -6.84 4.07 3.12
C THR A 14 -8.10 3.70 3.91
N ALA A 15 -9.00 2.90 3.33
CA ALA A 15 -10.21 2.43 4.01
C ALA A 15 -9.89 1.57 5.24
N LEU A 16 -8.79 0.82 5.20
CA LEU A 16 -8.30 0.07 6.35
C LEU A 16 -7.61 0.95 7.41
N GLY A 17 -7.39 2.25 7.14
CA GLY A 17 -6.74 3.16 8.09
C GLY A 17 -5.22 2.98 8.17
N TYR A 18 -4.56 2.65 7.05
CA TYR A 18 -3.11 2.65 6.97
C TYR A 18 -2.56 4.05 7.36
N PRO A 19 -1.63 4.15 8.33
CA PRO A 19 -1.29 5.44 8.96
C PRO A 19 -0.49 6.39 8.06
N ARG A 20 0.16 5.86 7.00
CA ARG A 20 1.02 6.64 6.10
C ARG A 20 0.27 6.98 4.82
N ARG A 21 0.38 8.23 4.36
CA ARG A 21 -0.17 8.64 3.06
C ARG A 21 0.63 8.00 1.92
N ILE A 22 -0.06 7.32 1.00
CA ILE A 22 0.52 6.66 -0.18
C ILE A 22 -0.10 7.26 -1.45
N SER A 23 0.73 7.50 -2.46
CA SER A 23 0.33 7.90 -3.81
C SER A 23 0.70 6.82 -4.83
N THR A 24 0.05 6.85 -6.00
CA THR A 24 0.44 6.00 -7.14
C THR A 24 1.86 6.30 -7.62
N GLU A 25 2.38 7.51 -7.36
CA GLU A 25 3.75 7.88 -7.67
C GLU A 25 4.79 7.07 -6.90
N ASN A 26 4.46 6.62 -5.68
CA ASN A 26 5.34 5.76 -4.88
C ASN A 26 5.61 4.40 -5.53
N PHE A 27 4.85 4.03 -6.57
CA PHE A 27 4.97 2.77 -7.30
C PHE A 27 5.35 2.95 -8.78
N ARG A 28 5.74 4.16 -9.22
CA ARG A 28 6.28 4.38 -10.58
C ARG A 28 7.56 3.59 -10.82
N THR A 29 8.35 3.41 -9.77
CA THR A 29 9.47 2.47 -9.70
C THR A 29 9.23 1.47 -8.58
N PRO A 30 9.88 0.29 -8.60
CA PRO A 30 9.77 -0.66 -7.49
C PRO A 30 10.17 -0.01 -6.15
N ASN A 31 9.25 0.01 -5.20
CA ASN A 31 9.44 0.57 -3.86
C ASN A 31 9.30 -0.52 -2.80
N PHE A 32 10.29 -1.41 -2.75
CA PHE A 32 10.32 -2.55 -1.83
C PHE A 32 10.21 -2.16 -0.35
N PRO A 33 10.85 -1.07 0.14
CA PRO A 33 10.71 -0.67 1.54
C PRO A 33 9.26 -0.36 1.92
N LEU A 34 8.53 0.36 1.06
CA LEU A 34 7.12 0.67 1.30
C LEU A 34 6.26 -0.59 1.30
N VAL A 35 6.48 -1.50 0.34
CA VAL A 35 5.72 -2.76 0.26
C VAL A 35 5.96 -3.62 1.52
N ALA A 36 7.21 -3.72 2.00
CA ALA A 36 7.54 -4.45 3.21
C ALA A 36 6.86 -3.85 4.45
N GLU A 37 6.86 -2.52 4.58
CA GLU A 37 6.15 -1.81 5.65
C GLU A 37 4.65 -2.12 5.64
N ILE A 38 4.01 -2.08 4.47
CA ILE A 38 2.58 -2.42 4.30
C ILE A 38 2.32 -3.87 4.71
N LEU A 39 3.15 -4.82 4.27
CA LEU A 39 2.99 -6.24 4.62
C LEU A 39 3.13 -6.47 6.13
N ILE A 40 4.14 -5.88 6.76
CA ILE A 40 4.33 -5.97 8.23
C ILE A 40 3.12 -5.40 8.96
N TRP A 41 2.59 -4.26 8.49
CA TRP A 41 1.40 -3.65 9.08
C TRP A 41 0.16 -4.53 8.94
N LEU A 42 -0.06 -5.12 7.76
CA LEU A 42 -1.18 -6.04 7.52
C LEU A 42 -1.09 -7.28 8.41
N VAL A 43 0.09 -7.90 8.51
CA VAL A 43 0.32 -9.06 9.38
C VAL A 43 0.02 -8.70 10.83
N LYS A 44 0.55 -7.59 11.34
CA LYS A 44 0.27 -7.15 12.73
C LYS A 44 -1.20 -6.85 13.02
N ARG A 45 -2.00 -6.55 12.00
CA ARG A 45 -3.43 -6.22 12.15
C ARG A 45 -4.34 -7.45 12.13
N TYR A 46 -3.95 -8.50 11.42
CA TYR A 46 -4.79 -9.66 11.14
C TYR A 46 -4.20 -11.02 11.57
N ALA A 47 -2.99 -11.03 12.13
CA ALA A 47 -2.41 -12.17 12.84
C ALA A 47 -2.71 -12.07 14.34
#